data_AF-A0A812JBW5-F1
#
_entry.id   AF-A0A812JBW5-F1
#
_cell.length_a   1.000
_cell.length_b   1.000
_cell.length_c   1.000
_cell.angle_alpha   90.00
_cell.angle_beta   90.00
_cell.angle_gamma   90.00
#
_symmetry.space_group_name_H-M   'P 1'
#
loop_
_entity.id
_entity.type
_entity.pdbx_description
1 polymer ?
#
loop_
_entity_poly.entity_id
_entity_poly.type
_entity_poly.pdbx_seq_one_letter_code
_entity_poly.pdbx_strand_id
1 'polypeptide(L)'
;EFFLEKTGYSLAQANALTTAMSTLCMAWAVFAGWVADVQLGRFRTIIIFGVIYSIGGLAATAAAAPGLMSSGLYLFALLVLVPMGTAGIKSNISNFGADQYDMTDPEQVAAQEQFFQWFYMAINVGSAFAYGFLTTLGTNGGLGVSKEYGYFAAYFLASACMAVAAS
;
A
#
# COMPACT_ATOMS: atom_id res chain seq x y z
N GLU A 1 -6.11 8.24 -12.81
CA GLU A 1 -6.71 8.72 -14.09
C GLU A 1 -5.73 9.61 -14.86
N PHE A 2 -5.19 10.71 -14.31
CA PHE A 2 -4.28 11.61 -15.05
C PHE A 2 -2.99 10.96 -15.63
N PHE A 3 -2.31 10.05 -14.91
CA PHE A 3 -1.12 9.36 -15.44
C PHE A 3 -1.46 8.40 -16.60
N LEU A 4 -2.58 7.69 -16.47
CA LEU A 4 -3.04 6.72 -17.47
C LEU A 4 -3.63 7.41 -18.70
N GLU A 5 -4.28 8.56 -18.52
CA GLU A 5 -4.70 9.43 -19.63
C GLU A 5 -3.50 9.94 -20.42
N LYS A 6 -2.41 10.36 -19.74
CA LYS A 6 -1.16 10.74 -20.42
C LYS A 6 -0.54 9.61 -21.23
N THR A 7 -0.77 8.35 -20.85
CA THR A 7 -0.28 7.17 -21.57
C THR A 7 -1.28 6.59 -22.57
N GLY A 8 -2.42 7.27 -22.80
CA GLY A 8 -3.40 6.95 -23.84
C GLY A 8 -4.54 6.03 -23.42
N TYR A 9 -4.68 5.72 -22.13
CA TYR A 9 -5.79 4.91 -21.62
C TYR A 9 -7.07 5.75 -21.46
N SER A 10 -8.21 5.15 -21.80
CA SER A 10 -9.51 5.76 -21.55
C SER A 10 -9.90 5.67 -20.06
N LEU A 11 -10.82 6.54 -19.64
CA LEU A 11 -11.40 6.50 -18.30
C LEU A 11 -12.01 5.13 -17.94
N ALA A 12 -12.67 4.49 -18.91
CA ALA A 12 -13.23 3.15 -18.74
C ALA A 12 -12.14 2.09 -18.48
N GLN A 13 -11.02 2.17 -19.19
CA GLN A 13 -9.89 1.26 -18.98
C GLN A 13 -9.21 1.52 -17.62
N ALA A 14 -9.03 2.77 -17.22
CA ALA A 14 -8.46 3.11 -15.91
C ALA A 14 -9.32 2.59 -14.74
N ASN A 15 -10.64 2.71 -14.86
CA ASN A 15 -11.57 2.14 -13.88
C ASN A 15 -11.52 0.61 -13.85
N ALA A 16 -11.46 -0.05 -15.01
CA ALA A 16 -11.30 -1.50 -15.09
C ALA A 16 -10.00 -1.97 -14.40
N LEU A 17 -8.88 -1.25 -14.59
CA LEU A 17 -7.61 -1.54 -13.93
C LEU A 17 -7.69 -1.39 -12.40
N THR A 18 -8.41 -0.37 -11.92
CA THR A 18 -8.60 -0.13 -10.47
C THR A 18 -9.43 -1.25 -9.83
N THR A 19 -10.47 -1.71 -10.53
CA THR A 19 -11.26 -2.88 -10.11
C THR A 19 -10.41 -4.15 -10.12
N ALA A 20 -9.65 -4.39 -11.19
CA ALA A 20 -8.76 -5.55 -11.28
C ALA A 20 -7.74 -5.58 -10.14
N MET A 21 -7.13 -4.43 -9.82
CA MET A 21 -6.25 -4.27 -8.67
C MET A 21 -6.94 -4.69 -7.35
N SER A 22 -8.16 -4.20 -7.12
CA SER A 22 -8.94 -4.52 -5.91
C SER A 22 -9.26 -6.02 -5.81
N THR A 23 -9.65 -6.65 -6.93
CA THR A 23 -9.89 -8.10 -6.99
C THR A 23 -8.62 -8.90 -6.71
N LEU A 24 -7.47 -8.48 -7.27
CA LEU A 24 -6.19 -9.12 -7.02
C LEU A 24 -5.78 -9.01 -5.55
N CYS A 25 -5.99 -7.86 -4.91
CA CYS A 25 -5.76 -7.70 -3.47
C CYS A 25 -6.57 -8.73 -2.66
N MET A 26 -7.84 -8.96 -3.01
CA MET A 26 -8.67 -9.95 -2.31
C MET A 26 -8.13 -11.38 -2.48
N ALA A 27 -7.76 -11.76 -3.70
CA ALA A 27 -7.18 -13.09 -3.95
C ALA A 27 -5.86 -13.28 -3.20
N TRP A 28 -4.98 -12.29 -3.24
CA TRP A 28 -3.69 -12.32 -2.52
C TRP A 28 -3.86 -12.32 -1.01
N ALA A 29 -4.90 -11.67 -0.45
CA ALA A 29 -5.13 -11.65 0.98
C ALA A 29 -5.42 -13.06 1.53
N VAL A 30 -6.23 -13.84 0.79
CA VAL A 30 -6.53 -15.23 1.14
C VAL A 30 -5.26 -16.08 1.09
N PHE A 31 -4.50 -15.98 0.00
CA PHE A 31 -3.25 -16.73 -0.15
C PHE A 31 -2.23 -16.37 0.94
N ALA A 32 -2.02 -15.08 1.20
CA ALA A 32 -1.06 -14.63 2.19
C ALA A 32 -1.46 -15.00 3.63
N GLY A 33 -2.76 -15.05 3.94
CA GLY A 33 -3.25 -15.58 5.21
C GLY A 33 -2.91 -17.05 5.37
N TRP A 34 -3.18 -17.87 4.34
CA TRP A 34 -2.80 -19.29 4.35
C TRP A 34 -1.30 -19.51 4.52
N VAL A 35 -0.46 -18.74 3.82
CA VAL A 35 1.01 -18.80 3.97
C VAL A 35 1.44 -18.46 5.40
N ALA A 36 0.82 -17.43 6.01
CA ALA A 36 1.13 -17.03 7.37
C ALA A 36 0.74 -18.08 8.41
N ASP A 37 -0.43 -18.70 8.26
CA ASP A 37 -0.94 -19.65 9.25
C ASP A 37 -0.26 -21.03 9.15
N VAL A 38 0.11 -21.48 7.94
CA VAL A 38 0.60 -22.85 7.71
C VAL A 38 2.12 -22.94 7.60
N GLN A 39 2.78 -21.96 6.98
CA GLN A 39 4.17 -22.12 6.53
C GLN A 39 5.17 -21.23 7.25
N LEU A 40 4.94 -19.92 7.23
CA LEU A 40 5.98 -18.94 7.56
C LEU A 40 5.79 -18.26 8.93
N GLY A 41 4.57 -18.30 9.47
CA GLY A 41 4.18 -17.47 10.61
C GLY A 41 3.85 -16.04 10.18
N ARG A 42 3.06 -15.35 11.02
CA ARG A 42 2.53 -14.01 10.73
C ARG A 42 3.64 -12.96 10.56
N PHE A 43 4.62 -12.92 11.48
CA PHE A 43 5.70 -11.94 11.43
C PHE A 43 6.54 -12.02 10.14
N ARG A 44 7.01 -13.22 9.76
CA ARG A 44 7.84 -13.39 8.55
C ARG A 44 7.05 -13.08 7.29
N THR A 45 5.77 -13.44 7.26
CA THR A 45 4.88 -13.12 6.15
C THR A 45 4.75 -11.60 5.99
N ILE A 46 4.51 -10.86 7.07
CA ILE A 46 4.43 -9.39 7.04
C ILE A 46 5.72 -8.77 6.46
N ILE A 47 6.90 -9.22 6.90
CA ILE A 47 8.18 -8.69 6.40
C ILE A 47 8.38 -8.98 4.91
N ILE A 48 8.14 -10.22 4.46
CA ILE A 48 8.31 -10.60 3.05
C ILE A 48 7.39 -9.79 2.14
N PHE A 49 6.11 -9.70 2.50
CA PHE A 49 5.15 -8.90 1.74
C PHE A 49 5.40 -7.39 1.87
N GLY A 50 5.98 -6.93 2.98
CA GLY A 50 6.52 -5.59 3.18
C GLY A 50 7.62 -5.21 2.19
N VAL A 51 8.58 -6.11 1.98
CA VAL A 51 9.64 -5.93 0.98
C VAL A 51 9.06 -5.89 -0.43
N ILE A 52 8.13 -6.80 -0.76
CA ILE A 52 7.42 -6.81 -2.06
C ILE A 52 6.70 -5.48 -2.29
N TYR A 53 5.96 -4.99 -1.30
CA TYR A 53 5.25 -3.72 -1.39
C TYR A 53 6.21 -2.55 -1.61
N SER A 54 7.35 -2.53 -0.91
CA SER A 54 8.39 -1.51 -1.04
C SER A 54 9.01 -1.51 -2.44
N ILE A 55 9.31 -2.68 -3.01
CA ILE A 55 9.80 -2.83 -4.39
C ILE A 55 8.73 -2.33 -5.39
N GLY A 56 7.46 -2.66 -5.16
CA GLY A 56 6.34 -2.17 -5.97
C GLY A 56 6.23 -0.64 -5.97
N GLY A 57 6.35 -0.01 -4.80
CA GLY A 57 6.35 1.45 -4.67
C GLY A 57 7.53 2.11 -5.40
N LEU A 58 8.73 1.56 -5.26
CA LEU A 58 9.93 2.05 -5.97
C LEU A 58 9.79 1.87 -7.48
N ALA A 59 9.24 0.75 -7.95
CA ALA A 59 8.97 0.51 -9.37
C ALA A 59 7.94 1.51 -9.92
N ALA A 60 6.85 1.78 -9.18
CA ALA A 60 5.87 2.79 -9.56
C ALA A 60 6.47 4.20 -9.60
N THR A 61 7.35 4.52 -8.64
CA THR A 61 8.09 5.79 -8.60
C THR A 61 9.00 5.93 -9.82
N ALA A 62 9.81 4.92 -10.12
CA ALA A 62 10.69 4.91 -11.29
C ALA A 62 9.89 5.03 -12.60
N ALA A 63 8.78 4.31 -12.71
CA ALA A 63 7.91 4.37 -13.88
C ALA A 63 7.26 5.75 -14.08
N ALA A 64 7.02 6.48 -12.99
CA ALA A 64 6.46 7.83 -13.00
C ALA A 64 7.51 8.95 -13.21
N ALA A 65 8.80 8.61 -13.28
CA ALA A 65 9.86 9.59 -13.47
C ALA A 65 9.75 10.26 -14.86
N PRO A 66 9.85 11.61 -14.96
CA PRO A 66 9.67 12.35 -16.22
C PRO A 66 10.64 12.03 -17.37
N GLY A 67 11.64 11.16 -17.17
CA GLY A 67 12.53 10.68 -18.24
C GLY A 67 12.28 9.23 -18.70
N LEU A 68 11.53 8.42 -17.92
CA LEU A 68 11.28 7.01 -18.25
C LEU A 68 9.83 6.79 -18.71
N MET A 69 8.86 7.37 -18.00
CA MET A 69 7.40 7.27 -18.24
C MET A 69 6.97 5.92 -18.86
N SER A 70 7.21 4.82 -18.14
CA SER A 70 6.97 3.46 -18.66
C SER A 70 5.62 2.92 -18.19
N SER A 71 4.65 2.87 -19.10
CA SER A 71 3.33 2.27 -18.82
C SER A 71 3.43 0.81 -18.40
N GLY A 72 4.32 0.02 -19.01
CA GLY A 72 4.48 -1.40 -18.69
C GLY A 72 4.99 -1.61 -17.27
N LEU A 73 6.04 -0.88 -16.86
CA LEU A 73 6.58 -0.97 -15.51
C LEU A 73 5.57 -0.46 -14.47
N TYR A 74 4.86 0.62 -14.79
CA TYR A 74 3.82 1.17 -13.94
C TYR A 74 2.68 0.18 -13.69
N LEU A 75 2.19 -0.47 -14.76
CA LEU A 75 1.13 -1.47 -14.64
C LEU A 75 1.61 -2.73 -13.91
N PHE A 76 2.84 -3.18 -14.17
CA PHE A 76 3.42 -4.30 -13.42
C PHE A 76 3.51 -3.98 -11.91
N ALA A 77 4.00 -2.78 -11.58
CA ALA A 77 4.06 -2.33 -10.19
C ALA A 77 2.67 -2.31 -9.53
N LEU A 78 1.68 -1.66 -10.16
CA LEU A 78 0.37 -1.44 -9.56
C LEU A 78 -0.60 -2.62 -9.65
N LEU A 79 -0.42 -3.54 -10.59
CA LEU A 79 -1.31 -4.70 -10.74
C LEU A 79 -0.71 -5.97 -10.13
N VAL A 80 0.61 -6.05 -9.95
CA VAL A 80 1.27 -7.26 -9.43
C VAL A 80 1.89 -7.00 -8.07
N LEU A 81 2.90 -6.13 -7.99
CA LEU A 81 3.72 -5.97 -6.79
C LEU A 81 2.95 -5.31 -5.64
N VAL A 82 2.31 -4.17 -5.91
CA VAL A 82 1.57 -3.42 -4.88
C VAL A 82 0.39 -4.21 -4.33
N PRO A 83 -0.49 -4.85 -5.14
CA PRO A 83 -1.59 -5.67 -4.64
C PRO A 83 -1.13 -6.85 -3.81
N MET A 84 -0.08 -7.56 -4.27
CA MET A 84 0.50 -8.69 -3.55
C MET A 84 1.02 -8.24 -2.19
N GLY A 85 1.84 -7.19 -2.16
CA GLY A 85 2.43 -6.66 -0.93
C GLY A 85 1.39 -6.11 0.06
N THR A 86 0.48 -5.25 -0.40
CA THR A 86 -0.53 -4.63 0.49
C THR A 86 -1.47 -5.66 1.08
N ALA A 87 -1.88 -6.66 0.30
CA ALA A 87 -2.78 -7.70 0.77
C ALA A 87 -2.12 -8.56 1.84
N GLY A 88 -0.86 -8.97 1.62
CA GLY A 88 -0.15 -9.82 2.57
C GLY A 88 0.22 -9.13 3.89
N ILE A 89 0.49 -7.82 3.87
CA ILE A 89 0.65 -7.04 5.11
C ILE A 89 -0.69 -6.95 5.83
N LYS A 90 -1.74 -6.48 5.13
CA LYS A 90 -3.04 -6.16 5.75
C LYS A 90 -3.74 -7.38 6.32
N SER A 91 -3.65 -8.54 5.68
CA SER A 91 -4.30 -9.77 6.17
C SER A 91 -3.66 -10.32 7.46
N ASN A 92 -2.43 -9.92 7.78
CA ASN A 92 -1.65 -10.51 8.86
C ASN A 92 -1.33 -9.53 10.00
N ILE A 93 -1.21 -8.22 9.74
CA ILE A 93 -0.71 -7.25 10.71
C ILE A 93 -1.63 -7.05 11.92
N SER A 94 -2.95 -7.03 11.72
CA SER A 94 -3.92 -6.92 12.82
C SER A 94 -3.91 -8.15 13.71
N ASN A 95 -3.83 -9.34 13.09
CA ASN A 95 -3.79 -10.61 13.79
C ASN A 95 -2.50 -10.73 14.59
N PHE A 96 -1.36 -10.37 14.00
CA PHE A 96 -0.08 -10.32 14.70
C PHE A 96 -0.09 -9.35 15.89
N GLY A 97 -0.73 -8.18 15.76
CA GLY A 97 -0.89 -7.24 16.86
C GLY A 97 -1.75 -7.79 17.99
N ALA A 98 -2.86 -8.46 17.66
CA ALA A 98 -3.72 -9.11 18.65
C ALA A 98 -2.99 -10.22 19.42
N ASP A 99 -2.15 -11.00 18.74
CA ASP A 99 -1.39 -12.11 19.34
C ASP A 99 -0.38 -11.68 20.42
N GLN A 100 -0.10 -10.38 20.57
CA GLN A 100 0.84 -9.88 21.57
C GLN A 100 0.26 -9.84 22.99
N TYR A 101 -1.04 -10.07 23.15
CA TYR A 101 -1.75 -9.90 24.42
C TYR A 101 -2.38 -11.22 24.86
N ASP A 102 -2.32 -11.51 26.16
CA ASP A 102 -2.98 -12.64 26.80
C ASP A 102 -4.45 -12.30 27.11
N MET A 103 -5.37 -13.06 26.54
CA MET A 103 -6.81 -12.85 26.72
C MET A 103 -7.35 -13.37 28.07
N THR A 104 -6.51 -14.03 28.87
CA THR A 104 -6.87 -14.49 30.22
C THR A 104 -6.65 -13.43 31.29
N ASP A 105 -5.87 -12.39 30.99
CA ASP A 105 -5.57 -11.26 31.87
C ASP A 105 -6.44 -10.04 31.50
N PRO A 106 -7.37 -9.60 32.39
CA PRO A 106 -8.22 -8.44 32.13
C PRO A 106 -7.46 -7.15 31.81
N GLU A 107 -6.26 -6.97 32.36
CA GLU A 107 -5.44 -5.77 32.07
C GLU A 107 -4.93 -5.79 30.62
N GLN A 108 -4.49 -6.96 30.13
CA GLN A 108 -4.01 -7.12 28.76
C GLN A 108 -5.13 -7.06 27.73
N VAL A 109 -6.34 -7.49 28.08
CA VAL A 109 -7.53 -7.28 27.24
C VAL A 109 -7.78 -5.79 27.03
N ALA A 110 -7.76 -4.99 28.11
CA ALA A 110 -7.93 -3.53 28.00
C ALA A 110 -6.80 -2.88 27.18
N ALA A 111 -5.56 -3.34 27.35
CA ALA A 111 -4.43 -2.88 26.55
C ALA A 111 -4.57 -3.22 25.06
N GLN A 112 -5.09 -4.40 24.72
CA GLN A 112 -5.36 -4.79 23.33
C GLN A 112 -6.46 -3.92 22.70
N GLU A 113 -7.52 -3.62 23.44
CA GLU A 113 -8.58 -2.71 22.98
C GLU A 113 -8.00 -1.31 22.67
N GLN A 114 -7.16 -0.79 23.58
CA GLN A 114 -6.48 0.48 23.39
C GLN A 114 -5.54 0.46 22.17
N PHE A 115 -4.80 -0.64 21.97
CA PHE A 115 -4.00 -0.84 20.76
C PHE A 115 -4.85 -0.71 19.50
N PHE A 116 -5.99 -1.40 19.42
CA PHE A 116 -6.85 -1.33 18.25
C PHE A 116 -7.46 0.07 18.05
N GLN A 117 -7.80 0.80 19.12
CA GLN A 117 -8.25 2.18 19.01
C GLN A 117 -7.21 3.07 18.33
N TRP A 118 -5.96 3.04 18.80
CA TRP A 118 -4.86 3.80 18.19
C TRP A 118 -4.54 3.32 16.77
N PHE A 119 -4.58 2.01 16.54
CA PHE A 119 -4.35 1.41 15.23
C PHE A 119 -5.37 1.92 14.19
N TYR A 120 -6.66 1.90 14.51
CA TYR A 120 -7.70 2.42 13.60
C TYR A 120 -7.64 3.93 13.45
N MET A 121 -7.31 4.67 14.51
CA MET A 121 -7.09 6.11 14.41
C MET A 121 -5.95 6.44 13.45
N ALA A 122 -4.82 5.73 13.56
CA ALA A 122 -3.67 5.90 12.67
C ALA A 122 -4.02 5.58 11.20
N ILE A 123 -4.78 4.51 10.93
CA ILE A 123 -5.26 4.17 9.59
C ILE A 123 -6.14 5.29 9.01
N ASN A 124 -7.05 5.83 9.81
CA ASN A 124 -7.96 6.89 9.35
C ASN A 124 -7.20 8.19 9.06
N VAL A 125 -6.27 8.59 9.92
CA VAL A 125 -5.40 9.76 9.70
C VAL A 125 -4.54 9.58 8.45
N GLY A 126 -3.92 8.40 8.28
CA GLY A 126 -3.14 8.08 7.10
C GLY A 126 -3.97 8.10 5.82
N SER A 127 -5.20 7.58 5.87
CA SER A 127 -6.14 7.61 4.74
C SER A 127 -6.56 9.04 4.40
N ALA A 128 -6.87 9.87 5.40
CA ALA A 128 -7.19 11.27 5.20
C ALA A 128 -6.03 12.05 4.56
N PHE A 129 -4.79 11.80 4.99
CA PHE A 129 -3.60 12.37 4.37
C PHE A 129 -3.42 11.89 2.92
N ALA A 130 -3.60 10.60 2.64
CA ALA A 130 -3.47 10.06 1.28
C ALA A 130 -4.51 10.66 0.32
N TYR A 131 -5.78 10.70 0.71
CA TYR A 131 -6.86 11.24 -0.13
C TYR A 131 -6.81 12.76 -0.22
N GLY A 132 -6.55 13.46 0.89
CA GLY A 132 -6.54 14.93 0.92
C GLY A 132 -5.30 15.55 0.29
N PHE A 133 -4.12 14.96 0.52
CA PHE A 133 -2.84 15.54 0.11
C PHE A 133 -2.16 14.77 -1.02
N LEU A 134 -1.89 13.46 -0.87
CA LEU A 134 -1.11 12.72 -1.87
C LEU A 134 -1.80 12.65 -3.23
N THR A 135 -3.12 12.49 -3.24
CA THR A 135 -3.91 12.52 -4.50
C THR A 135 -3.78 13.86 -5.21
N THR A 136 -3.86 14.97 -4.47
CA THR A 136 -3.72 16.33 -5.00
C THR A 136 -2.31 16.57 -5.53
N LEU A 137 -1.28 16.17 -4.76
CA LEU A 137 0.12 16.27 -5.18
C LEU A 137 0.37 15.48 -6.48
N GLY A 138 -0.18 14.26 -6.57
CA GLY A 138 -0.07 13.40 -7.75
C GLY A 138 -0.71 13.98 -9.01
N THR A 139 -1.92 14.54 -8.87
CA THR A 139 -2.76 14.97 -10.00
C THR A 139 -2.49 16.40 -10.44
N ASN A 140 -2.30 17.32 -9.50
CA ASN A 140 -2.21 18.76 -9.74
C ASN A 140 -0.83 19.35 -9.44
N GLY A 141 0.08 18.59 -8.83
CA GLY A 141 1.29 19.14 -8.23
C GLY A 141 1.00 19.89 -6.93
N GLY A 142 2.00 20.55 -6.37
CA GLY A 142 1.87 21.29 -5.09
C GLY A 142 3.19 21.47 -4.37
N LEU A 143 3.27 22.40 -3.42
CA LEU A 143 4.46 22.69 -2.61
C LEU A 143 5.76 22.89 -3.44
N GLY A 144 5.65 23.56 -4.59
CA GLY A 144 6.78 23.78 -5.50
C GLY A 144 7.10 22.61 -6.44
N VAL A 145 6.40 21.48 -6.33
CA VAL A 145 6.46 20.37 -7.29
C VAL A 145 5.51 20.68 -8.46
N SER A 146 6.05 20.69 -9.67
CA SER A 146 5.23 20.88 -10.88
C SER A 146 4.36 19.66 -11.16
N LYS A 147 3.26 19.85 -11.91
CA LYS A 147 2.30 18.79 -12.25
C LYS A 147 2.95 17.57 -12.92
N GLU A 148 4.05 17.77 -13.65
CA GLU A 148 4.79 16.71 -14.32
C GLU A 148 5.48 15.75 -13.33
N TYR A 149 5.99 16.28 -12.22
CA TYR A 149 6.65 15.51 -11.16
C TYR A 149 5.68 15.05 -10.06
N GLY A 150 4.39 15.41 -10.16
CA GLY A 150 3.40 15.14 -9.13
C GLY A 150 3.32 13.66 -8.75
N TYR A 151 3.07 12.79 -9.73
CA TYR A 151 2.98 11.33 -9.49
C TYR A 151 4.30 10.73 -9.00
N PHE A 152 5.43 11.17 -9.56
CA PHE A 152 6.75 10.76 -9.08
C PHE A 152 6.92 11.11 -7.60
N ALA A 153 6.63 12.35 -7.19
CA ALA A 153 6.75 12.81 -5.82
C ALA A 153 5.78 12.08 -4.87
N ALA A 154 4.55 11.84 -5.29
CA ALA A 154 3.55 11.13 -4.50
C ALA A 154 3.97 9.66 -4.24
N TYR A 155 4.40 8.94 -5.27
CA TYR A 155 4.86 7.55 -5.10
C TYR A 155 6.19 7.47 -4.36
N PHE A 156 7.11 8.42 -4.59
CA PHE A 156 8.36 8.49 -3.87
C PHE A 156 8.13 8.68 -2.37
N LEU A 157 7.27 9.64 -1.99
CA LEU A 157 6.92 9.90 -0.59
C LEU A 157 6.28 8.66 0.06
N ALA A 158 5.32 8.03 -0.62
CA ALA A 158 4.70 6.80 -0.12
C ALA A 158 5.72 5.66 0.06
N SER A 159 6.62 5.48 -0.90
CA SER A 159 7.67 4.46 -0.85
C SER A 159 8.71 4.73 0.25
N ALA A 160 9.08 5.99 0.44
CA ALA A 160 9.98 6.40 1.51
C ALA A 160 9.37 6.15 2.90
N CYS A 161 8.10 6.49 3.09
CA CYS A 161 7.37 6.18 4.32
C CYS A 161 7.36 4.68 4.61
N MET A 162 7.11 3.85 3.59
CA MET A 162 7.15 2.40 3.74
C MET A 162 8.56 1.90 4.10
N ALA A 163 9.60 2.41 3.43
CA ALA A 163 10.98 2.02 3.70
C ALA A 163 11.39 2.32 5.14
N VAL A 164 10.97 3.48 5.67
CA VAL A 164 11.17 3.85 7.09
C VAL A 164 10.34 2.95 8.02
N ALA A 165 9.12 2.56 7.64
CA ALA A 165 8.31 1.65 8.43
C ALA A 165 8.87 0.21 8.45
N ALA A 166 9.68 -0.17 7.46
CA ALA A 166 10.29 -1.48 7.33
C ALA A 166 11.70 -1.58 7.96
N SER A 167 12.29 -0.47 8.40
CA SER A 167 13.61 -0.40 9.06
C SER A 167 13.50 -0.38 10.57
#